data_AF-A0A0M0BSF7-F1
#
_entry.id   AF-A0A0M0BSF7-F1
#
_cell.length_a   1.000
_cell.length_b   1.000
_cell.length_c   1.000
_cell.angle_alpha   90.00
_cell.angle_beta   90.00
_cell.angle_gamma   90.00
#
_symmetry.space_group_name_H-M   'P 1'
#
loop_
_entity.id
_entity.type
_entity.pdbx_description
1 polymer ?
#
loop_
_entity_poly.entity_id
_entity_poly.type
_entity_poly.pdbx_seq_one_letter_code
_entity_poly.pdbx_strand_id
1 'polypeptide(L)'
;MSDRGRTDREADGMERRYEEESLMLERRSEEFEVMEAVFDRLTLEAVYRLIHRKVIERIHGVVKAGKEARIYWGEAPDGGELAIKIYYTATAEFRRGMMKYIDGDPRFGRVRRDTRSIIYAWAQKEFKNLTLAEEAGVNAPRPIDIYRNVLVMGFIGRDGVPAPLLREVELVDPEAFYGRLLGEVRLLHARGELVHGDLSEYNIMVWEDAPVIFDLAQAVLRVHPLSDALLRRDIDNVNGYFDKLGVEVFDAEKVERWVKGESERLS
;
A
#
# COMPACT_ATOMS: atom_id res chain seq x y z
N MET A 1 -4.57 33.46 32.23
CA MET A 1 -5.40 32.41 31.59
C MET A 1 -4.56 31.39 30.79
N SER A 2 -3.33 31.03 31.21
CA SER A 2 -2.42 30.20 30.39
C SER A 2 -1.87 28.95 31.07
N ASP A 3 -2.36 28.59 32.26
CA ASP A 3 -1.79 27.47 33.03
C ASP A 3 -2.74 26.25 33.10
N ARG A 4 -4.06 26.49 33.13
CA ARG A 4 -5.10 25.42 33.12
C ARG A 4 -5.13 24.63 31.81
N GLY A 5 -4.99 25.30 30.65
CA GLY A 5 -5.01 24.62 29.35
C GLY A 5 -3.76 23.79 29.03
N ARG A 6 -2.69 23.91 29.84
CA ARG A 6 -1.44 23.14 29.70
C ARG A 6 -1.51 21.87 30.56
N THR A 7 -2.02 22.00 31.78
CA THR A 7 -2.26 20.90 32.72
C THR A 7 -3.35 19.94 32.23
N ASP A 8 -4.44 20.44 31.62
CA ASP A 8 -5.48 19.57 31.04
C ASP A 8 -4.96 18.72 29.87
N ARG A 9 -4.06 19.27 29.03
CA ARG A 9 -3.43 18.52 27.92
C ARG A 9 -2.42 17.49 28.40
N GLU A 10 -1.73 17.77 29.50
CA GLU A 10 -0.77 16.84 30.10
C GLU A 10 -1.47 15.68 30.80
N ALA A 11 -2.60 15.95 31.48
CA ALA A 11 -3.47 14.93 32.06
C ALA A 11 -4.08 14.03 30.98
N ASP A 12 -4.67 14.61 29.92
CA ASP A 12 -5.23 13.87 28.77
C ASP A 12 -4.14 13.09 27.98
N GLY A 13 -2.89 13.56 28.00
CA GLY A 13 -1.75 12.83 27.44
C GLY A 13 -1.21 11.73 28.36
N MET A 14 -1.45 11.81 29.67
CA MET A 14 -1.09 10.78 30.65
C MET A 14 -2.14 9.69 30.69
N GLU A 15 -3.42 10.05 30.68
CA GLU A 15 -4.57 9.14 30.64
C GLU A 15 -4.55 8.28 29.37
N ARG A 16 -4.32 8.89 28.20
CA ARG A 16 -4.10 8.14 26.95
C ARG A 16 -2.92 7.17 27.01
N ARG A 17 -1.84 7.53 27.71
CA ARG A 17 -0.69 6.63 27.90
C ARG A 17 -1.03 5.47 28.81
N TYR A 18 -1.79 5.70 29.88
CA TYR A 18 -2.27 4.65 30.78
C TYR A 18 -3.25 3.71 30.08
N GLU A 19 -4.15 4.23 29.25
CA GLU A 19 -5.06 3.41 28.43
C GLU A 19 -4.29 2.60 27.38
N GLU A 20 -3.35 3.23 26.66
CA GLU A 20 -2.48 2.55 25.69
C GLU A 20 -1.64 1.44 26.38
N GLU A 21 -1.08 1.69 27.57
CA GLU A 21 -0.35 0.69 28.37
C GLU A 21 -1.26 -0.40 28.95
N SER A 22 -2.49 -0.08 29.32
CA SER A 22 -3.46 -1.08 29.82
C SER A 22 -3.93 -2.01 28.70
N LEU A 23 -4.17 -1.47 27.51
CA LEU A 23 -4.49 -2.25 26.30
C LEU A 23 -3.30 -3.13 25.87
N MET A 24 -2.06 -2.65 26.03
CA MET A 24 -0.85 -3.47 25.84
C MET A 24 -0.85 -4.68 26.76
N LEU A 25 -1.18 -4.49 28.04
CA LEU A 25 -1.22 -5.56 29.03
C LEU A 25 -2.36 -6.55 28.81
N GLU A 26 -3.50 -6.09 28.30
CA GLU A 26 -4.71 -6.90 28.10
C GLU A 26 -4.63 -7.80 26.85
N ARG A 27 -3.85 -7.41 25.83
CA ARG A 27 -3.76 -8.10 24.53
C ARG A 27 -2.50 -8.95 24.32
N ARG A 28 -2.00 -9.58 25.38
CA ARG A 28 -0.85 -10.51 25.34
C ARG A 28 -1.21 -11.86 24.68
N SER A 29 -1.44 -11.81 23.38
CA SER A 29 -1.47 -12.99 22.51
C SER A 29 -0.06 -13.26 21.96
N GLU A 30 0.21 -14.49 21.53
CA GLU A 30 1.51 -14.87 20.94
C GLU A 30 1.84 -13.97 19.73
N GLU A 31 0.84 -13.58 18.95
CA GLU A 31 0.99 -12.69 17.80
C GLU A 31 1.47 -11.28 18.20
N PHE A 32 0.92 -10.75 19.30
CA PHE A 32 1.35 -9.47 19.84
C PHE A 32 2.76 -9.54 20.42
N GLU A 33 3.13 -10.62 21.11
CA GLU A 33 4.50 -10.80 21.61
C GLU A 33 5.53 -10.82 20.47
N VAL A 34 5.20 -11.45 19.34
CA VAL A 34 6.03 -11.41 18.12
C VAL A 34 6.15 -9.98 17.57
N MET A 35 5.05 -9.22 17.58
CA MET A 35 5.06 -7.82 17.14
C MET A 35 5.93 -6.95 18.06
N GLU A 36 5.83 -7.14 19.38
CA GLU A 36 6.63 -6.44 20.39
C GLU A 36 8.13 -6.74 20.28
N ALA A 37 8.49 -7.97 19.90
CA ALA A 37 9.88 -8.36 19.67
C ALA A 37 10.49 -7.70 18.41
N VAL A 38 9.65 -7.21 17.49
CA VAL A 38 10.09 -6.77 16.16
C VAL A 38 10.05 -5.26 16.01
N PHE A 39 9.09 -4.58 16.65
CA PHE A 39 8.82 -3.16 16.42
C PHE A 39 9.09 -2.28 17.65
N ASP A 40 9.41 -1.01 17.38
CA ASP A 40 9.63 -0.02 18.44
C ASP A 40 8.33 0.34 19.19
N ARG A 41 8.46 0.84 20.43
CA ARG A 41 7.32 1.29 21.27
C ARG A 41 6.35 2.20 20.52
N LEU A 42 6.88 3.13 19.73
CA LEU A 42 6.08 4.12 19.02
C LEU A 42 5.27 3.52 17.85
N THR A 43 5.73 2.42 17.26
CA THR A 43 4.99 1.63 16.27
C THR A 43 3.88 0.83 16.98
N LEU A 44 4.19 0.23 18.13
CA LEU A 44 3.18 -0.47 18.93
C LEU A 44 2.06 0.50 19.36
N GLU A 45 2.40 1.67 19.90
CA GLU A 45 1.43 2.75 20.18
C GLU A 45 0.58 3.10 18.94
N ALA A 46 1.18 3.05 17.74
CA ALA A 46 0.44 3.34 16.52
C ALA A 46 -0.63 2.28 16.24
N VAL A 47 -0.30 1.01 16.43
CA VAL A 47 -1.22 -0.12 16.33
C VAL A 47 -2.32 -0.02 17.38
N TYR A 48 -1.97 0.23 18.65
CA TYR A 48 -2.96 0.40 19.71
C TYR A 48 -3.94 1.54 19.44
N ARG A 49 -3.45 2.63 18.84
CA ARG A 49 -4.34 3.73 18.45
C ARG A 49 -5.34 3.31 17.37
N LEU A 50 -4.95 2.48 16.42
CA LEU A 50 -5.86 1.96 15.39
C LEU A 50 -6.88 0.98 15.98
N ILE A 51 -6.49 0.20 17.00
CA ILE A 51 -7.42 -0.67 17.76
C ILE A 51 -8.43 0.18 18.55
N HIS A 52 -7.95 1.21 19.26
CA HIS A 52 -8.80 2.11 20.04
C HIS A 52 -9.79 2.87 19.16
N ARG A 53 -9.37 3.26 17.95
CA ARG A 53 -10.25 3.86 16.92
C ARG A 53 -11.28 2.90 16.35
N LYS A 54 -11.29 1.63 16.77
CA LYS A 54 -12.15 0.57 16.22
C LYS A 54 -11.94 0.37 14.72
N VAL A 55 -10.71 0.56 14.25
CA VAL A 55 -10.31 0.15 12.90
C VAL A 55 -9.91 -1.31 12.88
N ILE A 56 -9.19 -1.75 13.92
CA ILE A 56 -8.72 -3.12 14.08
C ILE A 56 -9.39 -3.71 15.32
N GLU A 57 -10.15 -4.78 15.17
CA GLU A 57 -10.70 -5.55 16.29
C GLU A 57 -9.75 -6.65 16.72
N ARG A 58 -9.09 -7.33 15.77
CA ARG A 58 -8.14 -8.42 16.05
C ARG A 58 -6.95 -8.36 15.09
N ILE A 59 -5.78 -8.71 15.60
CA ILE A 59 -4.57 -8.94 14.79
C ILE A 59 -4.22 -10.41 14.96
N HIS A 60 -3.95 -11.05 13.83
CA HIS A 60 -3.54 -12.45 13.74
C HIS A 60 -2.07 -12.53 13.32
N GLY A 61 -1.69 -13.63 12.67
CA GLY A 61 -0.33 -13.89 12.25
C GLY A 61 0.20 -13.01 11.12
N VAL A 62 1.50 -13.15 10.89
CA VAL A 62 2.21 -12.51 9.78
C VAL A 62 1.83 -13.19 8.47
N VAL A 63 1.37 -12.41 7.50
CA VAL A 63 1.09 -12.86 6.13
C VAL A 63 2.37 -12.84 5.29
N LYS A 64 3.13 -11.73 5.39
CA LYS A 64 4.33 -11.53 4.59
C LYS A 64 5.34 -10.67 5.34
N ALA A 65 6.61 -11.11 5.34
CA ALA A 65 7.73 -10.30 5.80
C ALA A 65 8.56 -9.86 4.59
N GLY A 66 8.57 -8.55 4.31
CA GLY A 66 9.39 -7.95 3.26
C GLY A 66 10.66 -7.30 3.82
N LYS A 67 11.42 -6.63 2.94
CA LYS A 67 12.56 -5.78 3.33
C LYS A 67 12.12 -4.45 3.93
N GLU A 68 10.96 -3.94 3.49
CA GLU A 68 10.51 -2.57 3.74
C GLU A 68 9.43 -2.51 4.82
N ALA A 69 8.61 -3.55 4.88
CA ALA A 69 7.46 -3.64 5.76
C ALA A 69 7.18 -5.11 6.11
N ARG A 70 6.35 -5.29 7.12
CA ARG A 70 5.70 -6.56 7.44
C ARG A 70 4.19 -6.39 7.32
N ILE A 71 3.52 -7.40 6.79
CA ILE A 71 2.07 -7.42 6.63
C ILE A 71 1.51 -8.47 7.59
N TYR A 72 0.56 -8.04 8.41
CA TYR A 72 -0.22 -8.89 9.30
C TYR A 72 -1.64 -9.03 8.76
N TRP A 73 -2.25 -10.18 9.01
CA TRP A 73 -3.69 -10.36 8.83
C TRP A 73 -4.41 -9.90 10.11
N GLY A 74 -5.59 -9.33 9.95
CA GLY A 74 -6.43 -8.91 11.07
C GLY A 74 -7.89 -8.87 10.68
N GLU A 75 -8.72 -8.45 11.63
CA GLU A 75 -10.16 -8.33 11.47
C GLU A 75 -10.62 -6.94 11.91
N ALA A 76 -11.55 -6.36 11.16
CA ALA A 76 -12.30 -5.18 11.54
C ALA A 76 -13.46 -5.55 12.48
N PRO A 77 -14.05 -4.58 13.21
CA PRO A 77 -15.16 -4.86 14.12
C PRO A 77 -16.43 -5.43 13.45
N ASP A 78 -16.60 -5.21 12.16
CA ASP A 78 -17.71 -5.76 11.36
C ASP A 78 -17.41 -7.17 10.81
N GLY A 79 -16.24 -7.73 11.13
CA GLY A 79 -15.78 -9.03 10.65
C GLY A 79 -15.05 -8.98 9.30
N GLY A 80 -14.85 -7.81 8.70
CA GLY A 80 -14.06 -7.67 7.48
C GLY A 80 -12.59 -8.01 7.68
N GLU A 81 -11.96 -8.67 6.71
CA GLU A 81 -10.54 -9.03 6.77
C GLU A 81 -9.63 -7.84 6.41
N LEU A 82 -8.55 -7.67 7.18
CA LEU A 82 -7.61 -6.57 7.09
C LEU A 82 -6.20 -7.05 6.74
N ALA A 83 -5.52 -6.30 5.87
CA ALA A 83 -4.08 -6.30 5.74
C ALA A 83 -3.49 -5.10 6.50
N ILE A 84 -2.67 -5.38 7.52
CA ILE A 84 -2.02 -4.38 8.35
C ILE A 84 -0.55 -4.32 7.96
N LYS A 85 -0.18 -3.35 7.13
CA LYS A 85 1.19 -3.12 6.63
C LYS A 85 1.92 -2.18 7.58
N ILE A 86 2.92 -2.70 8.28
CA ILE A 86 3.77 -1.97 9.21
C ILE A 86 5.14 -1.76 8.55
N TYR A 87 5.48 -0.51 8.23
CA TYR A 87 6.79 -0.16 7.69
C TYR A 87 7.85 -0.21 8.78
N TYR A 88 9.00 -0.82 8.47
CA TYR A 88 10.14 -0.82 9.38
C TYR A 88 10.75 0.58 9.50
N THR A 89 11.25 0.91 10.68
CA THR A 89 12.11 2.07 10.91
C THR A 89 13.48 1.82 10.25
N ALA A 90 13.58 2.12 8.97
CA ALA A 90 14.59 1.58 8.07
C ALA A 90 16.01 2.19 8.19
N THR A 91 16.97 1.50 7.54
CA THR A 91 18.38 1.89 7.41
C THR A 91 18.59 2.99 6.35
N ALA A 92 19.77 3.61 6.32
CA ALA A 92 20.08 4.70 5.38
C ALA A 92 20.05 4.30 3.89
N GLU A 93 20.26 3.02 3.57
CA GLU A 93 20.22 2.48 2.21
C GLU A 93 18.79 2.43 1.66
N PHE A 94 17.85 1.99 2.50
CA PHE A 94 16.43 2.01 2.21
C PHE A 94 15.92 3.41 1.86
N ARG A 95 16.38 4.42 2.61
CA ARG A 95 16.06 5.82 2.35
C ARG A 95 16.45 6.24 0.94
N ARG A 96 17.63 5.85 0.44
CA ARG A 96 18.09 6.23 -0.91
C ARG A 96 17.21 5.67 -2.02
N GLY A 97 16.74 4.42 -1.87
CA GLY A 97 15.83 3.79 -2.84
C GLY A 97 14.47 4.50 -2.93
N MET A 98 13.96 4.99 -1.81
CA MET A 98 12.69 5.73 -1.75
C MET A 98 12.79 7.15 -2.33
N MET A 99 13.93 7.83 -2.14
CA MET A 99 14.08 9.25 -2.52
C MET A 99 13.68 9.53 -3.97
N LYS A 100 13.98 8.65 -4.92
CA LYS A 100 13.63 8.85 -6.34
C LYS A 100 12.12 8.91 -6.64
N TYR A 101 11.27 8.37 -5.75
CA TYR A 101 9.81 8.42 -5.86
C TYR A 101 9.17 9.47 -4.93
N ILE A 102 9.99 10.13 -4.10
CA ILE A 102 9.63 11.29 -3.26
C ILE A 102 10.04 12.58 -3.96
N ASP A 103 11.22 12.59 -4.58
CA ASP A 103 11.83 13.73 -5.25
C ASP A 103 11.07 14.03 -6.55
N GLY A 104 10.16 15.01 -6.48
CA GLY A 104 9.25 15.36 -7.55
C GLY A 104 7.78 15.21 -7.18
N ASP A 105 7.48 14.56 -6.04
CA ASP A 105 6.13 14.49 -5.49
C ASP A 105 5.84 15.75 -4.63
N PRO A 106 4.93 16.64 -5.05
CA PRO A 106 4.64 17.88 -4.33
C PRO A 106 4.09 17.65 -2.91
N ARG A 107 3.57 16.45 -2.63
CA ARG A 107 3.04 16.06 -1.30
C ARG A 107 4.15 15.95 -0.24
N PHE A 108 5.42 15.84 -0.66
CA PHE A 108 6.57 15.65 0.22
C PHE A 108 7.40 16.91 0.49
N GLY A 109 7.13 18.03 -0.18
CA GLY A 109 7.98 19.23 -0.13
C GLY A 109 8.18 19.84 1.27
N ARG A 110 7.34 19.50 2.25
CA ARG A 110 7.41 19.98 3.65
C ARG A 110 7.82 18.92 4.67
N VAL A 111 8.15 17.71 4.22
CA VAL A 111 8.49 16.59 5.11
C VAL A 111 9.91 16.79 5.64
N ARG A 112 10.10 16.59 6.95
CA ARG A 112 11.44 16.62 7.56
C ARG A 112 12.29 15.49 7.00
N ARG A 113 13.59 15.74 6.79
CA ARG A 113 14.51 14.78 6.19
C ARG A 113 15.04 13.71 7.16
N ASP A 114 14.50 13.65 8.38
CA ASP A 114 14.81 12.56 9.31
C ASP A 114 14.08 11.27 8.89
N THR A 115 14.68 10.13 9.23
CA THR A 115 14.23 8.81 8.79
C THR A 115 12.78 8.54 9.14
N ARG A 116 12.35 8.93 10.34
CA ARG A 116 11.00 8.63 10.85
C ARG A 116 9.94 9.42 10.11
N SER A 117 10.17 10.72 9.92
CA SER A 117 9.27 11.58 9.15
C SER A 117 9.13 11.11 7.70
N ILE A 118 10.22 10.63 7.08
CA ILE A 118 10.19 10.07 5.73
C ILE A 118 9.31 8.82 5.68
N ILE A 119 9.46 7.89 6.63
CA ILE A 119 8.68 6.65 6.66
C ILE A 119 7.19 6.93 6.87
N TYR A 120 6.86 7.88 7.76
CA TYR A 120 5.46 8.28 7.97
C TYR A 120 4.86 8.91 6.73
N ALA A 121 5.63 9.75 6.04
CA ALA A 121 5.21 10.32 4.77
C ALA A 121 5.08 9.24 3.68
N TRP A 122 5.93 8.22 3.69
CA TRP A 122 5.87 7.09 2.76
C TRP A 122 4.62 6.23 2.96
N ALA A 123 4.32 5.85 4.20
CA ALA A 123 3.08 5.17 4.54
C ALA A 123 1.87 6.03 4.15
N GLN A 124 1.90 7.34 4.45
CA GLN A 124 0.83 8.28 4.08
C GLN A 124 0.67 8.40 2.55
N LYS A 125 1.76 8.34 1.80
CA LYS A 125 1.73 8.34 0.34
C LYS A 125 1.05 7.09 -0.20
N GLU A 126 1.39 5.90 0.31
CA GLU A 126 0.70 4.67 -0.11
C GLU A 126 -0.79 4.75 0.20
N PHE A 127 -1.18 5.18 1.40
CA PHE A 127 -2.59 5.39 1.75
C PHE A 127 -3.30 6.30 0.75
N LYS A 128 -2.72 7.48 0.46
CA LYS A 128 -3.28 8.43 -0.51
C LYS A 128 -3.34 7.87 -1.93
N ASN A 129 -2.35 7.09 -2.34
CA ASN A 129 -2.34 6.47 -3.65
C ASN A 129 -3.42 5.40 -3.76
N LEU A 130 -3.62 4.58 -2.72
CA LEU A 130 -4.74 3.64 -2.64
C LEU A 130 -6.09 4.35 -2.65
N THR A 131 -6.22 5.51 -1.99
CA THR A 131 -7.45 6.32 -2.03
C THR A 131 -7.77 6.79 -3.45
N LEU A 132 -6.77 7.33 -4.16
CA LEU A 132 -6.95 7.73 -5.56
C LEU A 132 -7.30 6.53 -6.46
N ALA A 133 -6.70 5.36 -6.22
CA ALA A 133 -7.01 4.14 -6.95
C ALA A 133 -8.46 3.66 -6.69
N GLU A 134 -8.92 3.67 -5.44
CA GLU A 134 -10.30 3.34 -5.06
C GLU A 134 -11.30 4.31 -5.72
N GLU A 135 -11.05 5.62 -5.63
CA GLU A 135 -11.90 6.65 -6.25
C GLU A 135 -11.95 6.54 -7.79
N ALA A 136 -10.86 6.08 -8.40
CA ALA A 136 -10.78 5.79 -9.83
C ALA A 136 -11.50 4.50 -10.24
N GLY A 137 -11.85 3.64 -9.28
CA GLY A 137 -12.43 2.32 -9.51
C GLY A 137 -11.42 1.27 -9.97
N VAL A 138 -10.13 1.47 -9.66
CA VAL A 138 -9.08 0.46 -9.90
C VAL A 138 -9.26 -0.70 -8.93
N ASN A 139 -9.10 -1.92 -9.40
CA ASN A 139 -9.11 -3.11 -8.56
C ASN A 139 -7.80 -3.18 -7.74
N ALA A 140 -7.85 -2.63 -6.52
CA ALA A 140 -6.73 -2.52 -5.59
C ALA A 140 -7.22 -2.70 -4.14
N PRO A 141 -6.33 -2.99 -3.16
CA PRO A 141 -6.71 -3.04 -1.76
C PRO A 141 -7.39 -1.74 -1.31
N ARG A 142 -8.60 -1.86 -0.75
CA ARG A 142 -9.34 -0.71 -0.23
C ARG A 142 -8.57 -0.05 0.94
N PRO A 143 -8.22 1.24 0.90
CA PRO A 143 -7.61 1.91 2.04
C PRO A 143 -8.63 2.08 3.18
N ILE A 144 -8.21 1.83 4.42
CA ILE A 144 -9.11 1.89 5.59
C ILE A 144 -8.69 3.00 6.56
N ASP A 145 -7.50 2.92 7.13
CA ASP A 145 -6.94 3.99 7.96
C ASP A 145 -5.41 3.92 7.90
N ILE A 146 -4.77 4.99 8.36
CA ILE A 146 -3.34 5.07 8.53
C ILE A 146 -3.00 5.85 9.80
N TYR A 147 -2.04 5.32 10.55
CA TYR A 147 -1.44 6.05 11.64
C TYR A 147 0.07 5.80 11.72
N ARG A 148 0.86 6.89 11.65
CA ARG A 148 2.33 6.84 11.65
C ARG A 148 2.85 5.94 10.51
N ASN A 149 3.49 4.82 10.84
CA ASN A 149 4.05 3.83 9.91
C ASN A 149 3.16 2.59 9.74
N VAL A 150 1.92 2.63 10.20
CA VAL A 150 0.96 1.52 10.11
C VAL A 150 -0.14 1.90 9.14
N LEU A 151 -0.23 1.18 8.02
CA LEU A 151 -1.28 1.27 7.02
C LEU A 151 -2.23 0.09 7.20
N VAL A 152 -3.54 0.37 7.27
CA VAL A 152 -4.60 -0.63 7.28
C VAL A 152 -5.38 -0.54 5.97
N MET A 153 -5.53 -1.66 5.29
CA MET A 153 -6.26 -1.80 4.04
C MET A 153 -7.03 -3.11 4.00
N GLY A 154 -7.97 -3.26 3.06
CA GLY A 154 -8.71 -4.50 2.86
C GLY A 154 -7.77 -5.65 2.51
N PHE A 155 -8.01 -6.82 3.11
CA PHE A 155 -7.28 -8.03 2.77
C PHE A 155 -7.76 -8.58 1.43
N ILE A 156 -6.82 -8.96 0.57
CA ILE A 156 -7.11 -9.62 -0.71
C ILE A 156 -6.75 -11.09 -0.55
N GLY A 157 -7.77 -11.90 -0.34
CA GLY A 157 -7.63 -13.28 0.09
C GLY A 157 -8.85 -13.74 0.87
N ARG A 158 -8.72 -14.87 1.56
CA ARG A 158 -9.77 -15.42 2.41
C ARG A 158 -9.20 -16.21 3.57
N ASP A 159 -9.79 -16.05 4.75
CA ASP A 159 -9.45 -16.80 5.98
C ASP A 159 -7.95 -16.70 6.31
N GLY A 160 -7.40 -15.49 6.17
CA GLY A 160 -5.98 -15.19 6.39
C GLY A 160 -5.01 -15.71 5.33
N VAL A 161 -5.49 -16.39 4.28
CA VAL A 161 -4.69 -16.83 3.13
C VAL A 161 -4.72 -15.77 2.05
N PRO A 162 -3.58 -15.13 1.70
CA PRO A 162 -3.56 -14.09 0.67
C PRO A 162 -3.83 -14.69 -0.71
N ALA A 163 -4.44 -13.90 -1.59
CA ALA A 163 -4.54 -14.23 -3.00
C ALA A 163 -3.14 -14.48 -3.59
N PRO A 164 -2.99 -15.47 -4.48
CA PRO A 164 -1.70 -15.78 -5.08
C PRO A 164 -1.25 -14.62 -5.99
N LEU A 165 0.06 -14.45 -6.11
CA LEU A 165 0.62 -13.50 -7.06
C LEU A 165 0.45 -14.01 -8.49
N LEU A 166 0.44 -13.10 -9.47
CA LEU A 166 0.32 -13.44 -10.89
C LEU A 166 1.37 -14.48 -11.33
N ARG A 167 2.61 -14.34 -10.85
CA ARG A 167 3.71 -15.29 -11.11
C ARG A 167 3.53 -16.69 -10.50
N GLU A 168 2.60 -16.84 -9.55
CA GLU A 168 2.36 -18.07 -8.77
C GLU A 168 1.18 -18.87 -9.32
N VAL A 169 0.52 -18.39 -10.38
CA VAL A 169 -0.64 -19.04 -10.98
C VAL A 169 -0.45 -19.29 -12.45
N GLU A 170 -1.03 -20.40 -12.92
CA GLU A 170 -1.27 -20.63 -14.34
C GLU A 170 -2.62 -20.02 -14.70
N LEU A 171 -2.63 -19.06 -15.61
CA LEU A 171 -3.86 -18.39 -16.05
C LEU A 171 -4.60 -19.29 -17.04
N VAL A 172 -5.92 -19.41 -16.85
CA VAL A 172 -6.80 -20.15 -17.77
C VAL A 172 -6.92 -19.44 -19.13
N ASP A 173 -6.97 -18.11 -19.11
CA ASP A 173 -7.07 -17.25 -20.30
C ASP A 173 -6.11 -16.06 -20.14
N PRO A 174 -4.82 -16.26 -20.47
CA PRO A 174 -3.79 -15.22 -20.35
C PRO A 174 -4.12 -13.96 -21.17
N GLU A 175 -4.66 -14.11 -22.39
CA GLU A 175 -5.05 -13.03 -23.29
C GLU A 175 -6.13 -12.13 -22.66
N ALA A 176 -7.21 -12.72 -22.15
CA ALA A 176 -8.28 -11.96 -21.52
C ALA A 176 -7.81 -11.29 -20.23
N PHE A 177 -6.95 -11.96 -19.45
CA PHE A 177 -6.38 -11.39 -18.24
C PHE A 177 -5.45 -10.21 -18.55
N TYR A 178 -4.61 -10.31 -19.57
CA TYR A 178 -3.76 -9.22 -20.06
C TYR A 178 -4.61 -7.99 -20.43
N GLY A 179 -5.69 -8.18 -21.19
CA GLY A 179 -6.61 -7.10 -21.53
C GLY A 179 -7.25 -6.43 -20.30
N ARG A 180 -7.67 -7.23 -19.30
CA ARG A 180 -8.19 -6.71 -18.02
C ARG A 180 -7.13 -5.88 -17.28
N LEU A 181 -5.91 -6.39 -17.19
CA LEU A 181 -4.82 -5.71 -16.51
C LEU A 181 -4.46 -4.37 -17.17
N LEU A 182 -4.40 -4.31 -18.51
CA LEU A 182 -4.21 -3.03 -19.22
C LEU A 182 -5.37 -2.07 -18.93
N GLY A 183 -6.59 -2.57 -18.79
CA GLY A 183 -7.75 -1.81 -18.33
C GLY A 183 -7.52 -1.15 -16.96
N GLU A 184 -7.01 -1.91 -15.98
CA GLU A 184 -6.67 -1.40 -14.64
C GLU A 184 -5.55 -0.35 -14.71
N VAL A 185 -4.51 -0.58 -15.52
CA VAL A 185 -3.44 0.41 -15.74
C VAL A 185 -3.98 1.71 -16.33
N ARG A 186 -4.92 1.62 -17.27
CA ARG A 186 -5.60 2.79 -17.84
C ARG A 186 -6.45 3.52 -16.81
N LEU A 187 -7.21 2.81 -15.97
CA LEU A 187 -8.00 3.43 -14.90
C LEU A 187 -7.09 4.16 -13.90
N LEU A 188 -6.00 3.52 -13.49
CA LEU A 188 -5.02 4.09 -12.56
C LEU A 188 -4.42 5.40 -13.11
N HIS A 189 -4.08 5.42 -14.40
CA HIS A 189 -3.51 6.62 -15.03
C HIS A 189 -4.56 7.70 -15.34
N ALA A 190 -5.64 7.34 -16.04
CA ALA A 190 -6.59 8.30 -16.61
C ALA A 190 -7.54 8.88 -15.55
N ARG A 191 -7.92 8.11 -14.52
CA ARG A 191 -8.83 8.55 -13.46
C ARG A 191 -8.12 8.70 -12.12
N GLY A 192 -7.18 7.81 -11.80
CA GLY A 192 -6.41 7.88 -10.55
C GLY A 192 -5.29 8.91 -10.59
N GLU A 193 -4.95 9.45 -11.78
CA GLU A 193 -3.81 10.35 -12.01
C GLU A 193 -2.48 9.78 -11.47
N LEU A 194 -2.33 8.46 -11.53
CA LEU A 194 -1.19 7.72 -10.99
C LEU A 194 -0.52 6.85 -12.04
N VAL A 195 0.79 6.69 -11.89
CA VAL A 195 1.58 5.65 -12.54
C VAL A 195 2.15 4.77 -11.44
N HIS A 196 2.04 3.44 -11.59
CA HIS A 196 2.50 2.51 -10.55
C HIS A 196 4.02 2.60 -10.30
N GLY A 197 4.81 2.71 -11.37
CA GLY A 197 6.25 2.94 -11.34
C GLY A 197 7.13 1.75 -10.97
N ASP A 198 6.51 0.58 -10.77
CA ASP A 198 7.21 -0.69 -10.57
C ASP A 198 6.33 -1.91 -10.91
N LEU A 199 5.29 -1.74 -11.75
CA LEU A 199 4.29 -2.78 -12.01
C LEU A 199 4.95 -4.00 -12.66
N SER A 200 4.64 -5.19 -12.13
CA SER A 200 5.17 -6.49 -12.58
C SER A 200 4.32 -7.63 -12.00
N GLU A 201 4.61 -8.87 -12.39
CA GLU A 201 3.98 -10.08 -11.88
C GLU A 201 4.16 -10.32 -10.37
N TYR A 202 5.00 -9.51 -9.70
CA TYR A 202 5.25 -9.56 -8.25
C TYR A 202 4.32 -8.66 -7.44
N ASN A 203 3.68 -7.67 -8.06
CA ASN A 203 2.74 -6.73 -7.43
C ASN A 203 1.33 -6.73 -8.05
N ILE A 204 1.01 -7.86 -8.71
CA ILE A 204 -0.33 -8.18 -9.17
C ILE A 204 -0.76 -9.46 -8.46
N MET A 205 -1.89 -9.43 -7.76
CA MET A 205 -2.56 -10.62 -7.25
C MET A 205 -3.63 -11.08 -8.23
N VAL A 206 -3.95 -12.36 -8.19
CA VAL A 206 -5.09 -12.94 -8.91
C VAL A 206 -6.16 -13.30 -7.90
N TRP A 207 -7.26 -12.54 -7.93
CA TRP A 207 -8.39 -12.75 -7.04
C TRP A 207 -9.68 -12.78 -7.83
N GLU A 208 -10.46 -13.86 -7.69
CA GLU A 208 -11.72 -14.06 -8.42
C GLU A 208 -11.55 -13.87 -9.95
N ASP A 209 -10.47 -14.44 -10.50
CA ASP A 209 -10.08 -14.36 -11.92
C ASP A 209 -9.80 -12.94 -12.45
N ALA A 210 -9.65 -11.96 -11.57
CA ALA A 210 -9.35 -10.57 -11.89
C ALA A 210 -7.95 -10.14 -11.38
N PRO A 211 -7.26 -9.24 -12.10
CA PRO A 211 -6.04 -8.62 -11.61
C PRO A 211 -6.36 -7.66 -10.45
N VAL A 212 -5.64 -7.79 -9.34
CA VAL A 212 -5.63 -6.81 -8.25
C VAL A 212 -4.25 -6.19 -8.17
N ILE A 213 -4.14 -4.88 -8.44
CA ILE A 213 -2.90 -4.12 -8.34
C ILE A 213 -2.66 -3.71 -6.89
N PHE A 214 -1.48 -4.00 -6.34
CA PHE A 214 -1.13 -3.61 -4.96
C PHE A 214 0.28 -3.03 -4.86
N ASP A 215 0.67 -2.56 -3.67
CA ASP A 215 1.98 -1.94 -3.40
C ASP A 215 2.21 -0.59 -4.09
N LEU A 216 1.25 0.33 -3.92
CA LEU A 216 1.30 1.68 -4.51
C LEU A 216 2.24 2.65 -3.75
N ALA A 217 3.12 2.19 -2.87
CA ALA A 217 4.14 3.02 -2.21
C ALA A 217 5.03 3.75 -3.22
N GLN A 218 5.40 3.06 -4.30
CA GLN A 218 6.29 3.60 -5.33
C GLN A 218 5.54 4.38 -6.42
N ALA A 219 4.20 4.30 -6.45
CA ALA A 219 3.39 4.99 -7.43
C ALA A 219 3.57 6.51 -7.36
N VAL A 220 3.67 7.14 -8.53
CA VAL A 220 3.90 8.58 -8.68
C VAL A 220 2.67 9.23 -9.29
N LEU A 221 2.45 10.51 -8.98
CA LEU A 221 1.43 11.30 -9.66
C LEU A 221 1.79 11.47 -11.14
N ARG A 222 0.77 11.58 -12.00
CA ARG A 222 0.94 11.83 -13.43
C ARG A 222 1.78 13.08 -13.74
N VAL A 223 1.74 14.08 -12.86
CA VAL A 223 2.53 15.32 -12.98
C VAL A 223 4.01 15.14 -12.60
N HIS A 224 4.40 13.97 -12.12
CA HIS A 224 5.77 13.69 -11.73
C HIS A 224 6.71 13.68 -12.95
N PRO A 225 7.92 14.27 -12.89
CA PRO A 225 8.83 14.34 -14.05
C PRO A 225 9.20 12.99 -14.66
N LEU A 226 9.16 11.92 -13.86
CA LEU A 226 9.45 10.55 -14.30
C LEU A 226 8.20 9.75 -14.72
N SER A 227 7.01 10.34 -14.69
CA SER A 227 5.73 9.63 -14.91
C SER A 227 5.73 8.84 -16.22
N ASP A 228 6.09 9.47 -17.34
CA ASP A 228 6.08 8.83 -18.66
C ASP A 228 7.08 7.67 -18.77
N ALA A 229 8.31 7.87 -18.28
CA ALA A 229 9.34 6.84 -18.31
C ALA A 229 8.96 5.63 -17.42
N LEU A 230 8.32 5.89 -16.28
CA LEU A 230 7.83 4.86 -15.37
C LEU A 230 6.63 4.11 -15.96
N LEU A 231 5.71 4.80 -16.63
CA LEU A 231 4.58 4.17 -17.31
C LEU A 231 5.07 3.25 -18.42
N ARG A 232 6.04 3.71 -19.22
CA ARG A 232 6.62 2.90 -20.27
C ARG A 232 7.26 1.62 -19.71
N ARG A 233 8.02 1.75 -18.61
CA ARG A 233 8.61 0.59 -17.91
C ARG A 233 7.55 -0.38 -17.40
N ASP A 234 6.47 0.11 -16.80
CA ASP A 234 5.37 -0.72 -16.32
C ASP A 234 4.73 -1.52 -17.47
N ILE A 235 4.48 -0.86 -18.61
CA ILE A 235 3.94 -1.51 -19.82
C ILE A 235 4.92 -2.57 -20.36
N ASP A 236 6.20 -2.24 -20.46
CA ASP A 236 7.22 -3.17 -20.96
C ASP A 236 7.36 -4.39 -20.05
N ASN A 237 7.28 -4.23 -18.72
CA ASN A 237 7.29 -5.34 -17.77
C ASN A 237 6.06 -6.25 -17.94
N VAL A 238 4.87 -5.66 -18.03
CA VAL A 238 3.62 -6.41 -18.24
C VAL A 238 3.67 -7.16 -19.56
N ASN A 239 4.01 -6.48 -20.66
CA ASN A 239 4.16 -7.12 -21.97
C ASN A 239 5.20 -8.24 -21.93
N GLY A 240 6.36 -8.03 -21.30
CA GLY A 240 7.41 -9.04 -21.19
C GLY A 240 7.02 -10.25 -20.35
N TYR A 241 6.06 -10.12 -19.42
CA TYR A 241 5.48 -11.25 -18.70
C TYR A 241 4.52 -12.05 -19.59
N PHE A 242 3.57 -11.38 -20.25
CA PHE A 242 2.54 -12.04 -21.07
C PHE A 242 3.10 -12.64 -22.37
N ASP A 243 4.12 -12.02 -22.98
CA ASP A 243 4.83 -12.57 -24.13
C ASP A 243 5.46 -13.94 -23.81
N LYS A 244 6.03 -14.10 -22.62
CA LYS A 244 6.56 -15.40 -22.14
C LYS A 244 5.48 -16.46 -21.96
N LEU A 245 4.23 -16.05 -21.74
CA LEU A 245 3.07 -16.94 -21.67
C LEU A 245 2.48 -17.26 -23.06
N GLY A 246 3.03 -16.70 -24.14
CA GLY A 246 2.58 -16.93 -25.50
C GLY A 246 1.47 -15.98 -25.97
N VAL A 247 1.14 -14.94 -25.20
CA VAL A 247 0.14 -13.93 -25.55
C VAL A 247 0.67 -13.02 -26.64
N GLU A 248 -0.15 -12.74 -27.67
CA GLU A 248 0.14 -11.67 -28.64
C GLU A 248 -0.04 -10.30 -27.97
N VAL A 249 1.07 -9.75 -27.45
CA VAL A 249 1.07 -8.46 -26.76
C VAL A 249 0.95 -7.27 -27.71
N PHE A 250 0.31 -6.20 -27.27
CA PHE A 250 0.23 -4.96 -28.04
C PHE A 250 1.56 -4.22 -28.06
N ASP A 251 1.82 -3.48 -29.14
CA ASP A 251 2.94 -2.55 -29.19
C ASP A 251 2.86 -1.55 -28.02
N ALA A 252 3.96 -1.44 -27.27
CA ALA A 252 3.98 -0.68 -26.04
C ALA A 252 3.76 0.84 -26.26
N GLU A 253 4.11 1.40 -27.42
CA GLU A 253 3.80 2.80 -27.73
C GLU A 253 2.29 2.99 -27.94
N LYS A 254 1.64 2.04 -28.63
CA LYS A 254 0.17 2.04 -28.76
C LYS A 254 -0.52 1.92 -27.40
N VAL A 255 -0.05 1.02 -26.53
CA VAL A 255 -0.60 0.87 -25.16
C VAL A 255 -0.44 2.17 -24.39
N GLU A 256 0.76 2.78 -24.42
CA GLU A 256 1.04 4.03 -23.71
C GLU A 256 0.09 5.16 -24.12
N ARG A 257 -0.08 5.39 -25.43
CA ARG A 257 -1.02 6.39 -25.95
C ARG A 257 -2.46 6.11 -25.52
N TRP A 258 -2.87 4.84 -25.54
CA TRP A 258 -4.22 4.44 -25.13
C TRP A 258 -4.45 4.66 -23.63
N VAL A 259 -3.47 4.31 -22.78
CA VAL A 259 -3.48 4.58 -21.33
C VAL A 259 -3.54 6.09 -21.06
N LYS A 260 -2.84 6.90 -21.86
CA LYS A 260 -2.87 8.36 -21.78
C LYS A 260 -4.17 9.00 -22.30
N GLY A 261 -5.04 8.22 -22.94
CA GLY A 261 -6.28 8.71 -23.55
C GLY A 261 -6.08 9.41 -24.89
N GLU A 262 -4.90 9.26 -25.50
CA GLU A 262 -4.56 9.81 -26.82
C GLU A 262 -5.08 8.92 -27.97
N SER A 263 -5.54 7.71 -27.65
CA SER A 263 -6.21 6.78 -28.56
C SER A 263 -7.43 6.16 -27.88
N GLU A 264 -8.55 6.05 -28.59
CA GLU A 264 -9.75 5.38 -28.06
C GLU A 264 -9.68 3.86 -28.16
N ARG A 265 -8.84 3.33 -29.07
CA ARG A 265 -8.70 1.89 -29.32
C ARG A 265 -7.25 1.43 -29.16
N LEU A 266 -7.08 0.21 -28.66
CA LEU A 266 -5.82 -0.54 -28.63
C LEU A 266 -5.52 -1.23 -29.98
N SER A 267 -6.52 -1.34 -30.85
CA SER A 267 -6.43 -1.90 -32.22
C SER A 267 -5.90 -0.87 -33.23
#